data_AF-A0A7J4JQ17-F1
#
_entry.id   AF-A0A7J4JQ17-F1
#
_cell.length_a   1.000
_cell.length_b   1.000
_cell.length_c   1.000
_cell.angle_alpha   90.00
_cell.angle_beta   90.00
_cell.angle_gamma   90.00
#
_symmetry.space_group_name_H-M   'P 1'
#
loop_
_entity.id
_entity.type
_entity.pdbx_description
1 polymer ?
#
loop_
_entity_poly.entity_id
_entity_poly.type
_entity_poly.pdbx_seq_one_letter_code
_entity_poly.pdbx_strand_id
1 'polypeptide(L)'
;MGLNEMKVGYALGTTWGILYAVCALLFMLVPRPTIGFFNYLFHGIALDPKPIDFGFAIVGLAVSSITAFAIGALFARVYNHFDARR
;
A
#
# COMPACT_ATOMS: atom_id res chain seq x y z
N MET A 1 0.17 21.93 -15.21
CA MET A 1 -1.23 21.71 -14.73
C MET A 1 -1.10 21.01 -13.39
N GLY A 2 -1.53 21.64 -12.29
CA GLY A 2 -1.32 21.12 -10.95
C GLY A 2 -2.18 19.89 -10.62
N LEU A 3 -1.61 18.95 -9.87
CA LEU A 3 -2.32 17.83 -9.28
C LEU A 3 -3.09 18.28 -8.03
N ASN A 4 -4.29 17.75 -7.84
CA ASN A 4 -5.04 17.95 -6.60
C ASN A 4 -4.58 16.94 -5.54
N GLU A 5 -3.98 17.43 -4.45
CA GLU A 5 -3.39 16.62 -3.38
C GLU A 5 -4.38 15.60 -2.78
N MET A 6 -5.61 16.03 -2.50
CA MET A 6 -6.64 15.16 -1.92
C MET A 6 -7.07 14.07 -2.89
N LYS A 7 -7.27 14.40 -4.17
CA LYS A 7 -7.66 13.40 -5.18
C LYS A 7 -6.56 12.34 -5.37
N VAL A 8 -5.30 12.77 -5.43
CA VAL A 8 -4.16 11.84 -5.56
C VAL A 8 -4.00 11.00 -4.29
N GLY A 9 -4.12 11.62 -3.11
CA GLY A 9 -4.11 10.93 -1.83
C GLY A 9 -5.19 9.85 -1.75
N TYR A 10 -6.46 10.19 -2.04
CA TYR A 10 -7.56 9.23 -2.02
C TYR A 10 -7.35 8.11 -3.04
N ALA A 11 -6.94 8.45 -4.27
CA ALA A 11 -6.65 7.45 -5.28
C ALA A 11 -5.60 6.45 -4.78
N LEU A 12 -4.44 6.93 -4.31
CA LEU A 12 -3.37 6.06 -3.85
C LEU A 12 -3.76 5.27 -2.59
N GLY A 13 -4.38 5.93 -1.61
CA GLY A 13 -4.85 5.29 -0.37
C GLY A 13 -5.85 4.17 -0.64
N THR A 14 -6.85 4.41 -1.50
CA THR A 14 -7.86 3.40 -1.86
C THR A 14 -7.25 2.27 -2.68
N THR A 15 -6.43 2.56 -3.69
CA THR A 15 -5.74 1.52 -4.47
C THR A 15 -4.87 0.65 -3.58
N TRP A 16 -4.10 1.25 -2.68
CA TRP A 16 -3.25 0.52 -1.75
C TRP A 16 -4.06 -0.33 -0.77
N GLY A 17 -5.14 0.22 -0.23
CA GLY A 17 -6.05 -0.51 0.68
C GLY A 17 -6.67 -1.74 0.02
N ILE A 18 -7.10 -1.65 -1.24
CA ILE A 18 -7.62 -2.79 -2.00
C ILE A 18 -6.55 -3.86 -2.17
N LEU A 19 -5.33 -3.47 -2.58
CA LEU A 19 -4.21 -4.41 -2.74
C LEU A 19 -3.84 -5.10 -1.41
N TYR A 20 -3.81 -4.34 -0.31
CA TYR A 20 -3.57 -4.88 1.02
C TYR A 20 -4.67 -5.88 1.41
N ALA A 21 -5.94 -5.55 1.20
CA ALA A 21 -7.05 -6.44 1.57
C ALA A 21 -6.97 -7.77 0.81
N VAL A 22 -6.67 -7.73 -0.50
CA VAL A 22 -6.45 -8.93 -1.32
C VAL A 22 -5.25 -9.73 -0.79
N CYS A 23 -4.15 -9.05 -0.47
CA CYS A 23 -2.95 -9.69 0.11
C CYS A 23 -3.26 -10.40 1.44
N ALA A 24 -3.91 -9.71 2.38
CA ALA A 24 -4.27 -10.26 3.68
C ALA A 24 -5.21 -11.48 3.53
N LEU A 25 -6.20 -11.40 2.64
CA LEU A 25 -7.10 -12.51 2.33
C LEU A 25 -6.34 -13.73 1.81
N LEU A 26 -5.44 -13.54 0.83
CA LEU A 26 -4.62 -14.61 0.28
C LEU A 26 -3.72 -15.24 1.36
N PHE A 27 -3.15 -14.42 2.24
CA PHE A 27 -2.31 -14.90 3.34
C PHE A 27 -3.11 -15.74 4.35
N MET A 28 -4.35 -15.36 4.66
CA MET A 28 -5.24 -16.12 5.55
C MET A 28 -5.71 -17.45 4.94
N LEU A 29 -5.98 -17.49 3.62
CA LEU A 29 -6.49 -18.67 2.94
C LEU A 29 -5.39 -19.65 2.51
N VAL A 30 -4.30 -19.12 1.97
CA VAL A 30 -3.21 -19.88 1.34
C VAL A 30 -1.84 -19.27 1.67
N PRO A 31 -1.38 -19.34 2.95
CA PRO A 31 -0.19 -18.62 3.41
C PRO A 31 1.10 -19.03 2.68
N ARG A 32 1.34 -20.33 2.48
CA ARG A 32 2.59 -20.82 1.85
C ARG A 32 2.73 -20.37 0.39
N PRO A 33 1.73 -20.55 -0.49
CA PRO A 33 1.78 -19.99 -1.85
C PRO A 33 1.93 -18.48 -1.88
N THR A 34 1.23 -17.77 -0.99
CA THR A 34 1.28 -16.30 -0.90
C THR A 34 2.69 -15.81 -0.57
N ILE A 35 3.36 -16.42 0.41
CA ILE A 35 4.76 -16.12 0.75
C ILE A 35 5.70 -16.43 -0.42
N GLY A 36 5.50 -17.56 -1.10
CA GLY A 36 6.26 -17.91 -2.30
C GLY A 36 6.15 -16.85 -3.39
N PHE A 37 4.93 -16.41 -3.70
CA PHE A 37 4.69 -15.32 -4.66
C PHE A 37 5.42 -14.03 -4.27
N PHE A 38 5.33 -13.61 -3.00
CA PHE A 38 6.01 -12.39 -2.55
C PHE A 38 7.53 -12.52 -2.49
N ASN A 39 8.07 -13.71 -2.22
CA ASN A 39 9.52 -13.96 -2.35
C ASN A 39 9.99 -13.80 -3.80
N TYR A 40 9.16 -14.19 -4.79
CA TYR A 40 9.41 -13.87 -6.20
C TYR A 40 9.14 -12.40 -6.55
N LEU A 41 8.34 -11.65 -5.80
CA LEU A 41 8.11 -10.25 -6.10
C LEU A 41 9.23 -9.36 -5.54
N PHE A 42 9.64 -9.62 -4.30
CA PHE A 42 10.58 -8.81 -3.52
C PHE A 42 11.99 -9.44 -3.45
N HIS A 43 12.45 -10.03 -4.55
CA HIS A 43 13.76 -10.66 -4.71
C HIS A 43 14.82 -10.05 -3.74
N GLY A 44 15.33 -10.86 -2.80
CA GLY A 44 16.35 -10.42 -1.83
C GLY A 44 15.84 -10.20 -0.39
N ILE A 45 14.54 -10.29 -0.13
CA ILE A 45 13.98 -10.29 1.24
C ILE A 45 13.41 -11.67 1.55
N ALA A 46 13.99 -12.38 2.52
CA ALA A 46 13.41 -13.61 3.04
C ALA A 46 12.20 -13.26 3.92
N LEU A 47 10.99 -13.55 3.43
CA LEU A 47 9.77 -13.34 4.20
C LEU A 47 9.48 -14.54 5.08
N ASP A 48 9.54 -14.35 6.39
CA ASP A 48 9.12 -15.34 7.36
C ASP A 48 7.59 -15.30 7.57
N PRO A 49 6.91 -16.46 7.62
CA PRO A 49 5.49 -16.52 7.94
C PRO A 49 5.25 -16.01 9.37
N LYS A 50 4.73 -14.78 9.49
CA LYS A 50 4.12 -14.32 10.73
C LYS A 50 2.62 -14.55 10.68
N PRO A 51 2.00 -15.13 11.73
CA PRO A 51 0.56 -15.27 11.77
C PRO A 51 -0.09 -13.89 11.65
N ILE A 52 -1.03 -13.75 10.71
CA ILE A 52 -1.95 -12.62 10.65
C ILE A 52 -3.28 -13.12 11.20
N ASP A 53 -3.71 -12.55 12.32
CA ASP A 53 -5.11 -12.66 12.73
C ASP A 53 -5.96 -11.56 12.10
N PHE A 54 -7.27 -11.69 12.24
CA PHE A 54 -8.23 -10.74 11.67
C PHE A 54 -8.05 -9.32 12.22
N GLY A 55 -7.71 -9.17 13.51
CA GLY A 55 -7.50 -7.86 14.13
C GLY A 55 -6.29 -7.14 13.55
N PHE A 56 -5.15 -7.84 13.45
CA PHE A 56 -3.96 -7.32 12.80
C PHE A 56 -4.19 -6.98 11.33
N ALA A 57 -5.01 -7.75 10.62
CA ALA A 57 -5.35 -7.45 9.23
C ALA A 57 -6.10 -6.13 9.10
N ILE A 58 -7.11 -5.88 9.94
CA ILE A 58 -7.89 -4.63 9.92
C ILE A 58 -7.02 -3.43 10.30
N VAL A 59 -6.20 -3.56 11.36
CA VAL A 59 -5.28 -2.49 11.77
C VAL A 59 -4.28 -2.20 10.65
N GLY A 60 -3.68 -3.22 10.06
CA GLY A 60 -2.74 -3.06 8.95
C GLY A 60 -3.39 -2.45 7.70
N LEU A 61 -4.64 -2.78 7.39
CA LEU A 61 -5.39 -2.15 6.30
C LEU A 61 -5.58 -0.65 6.55
N ALA A 62 -6.03 -0.28 7.75
CA ALA A 62 -6.24 1.12 8.10
C ALA A 62 -4.93 1.92 8.07
N VAL A 63 -3.90 1.41 8.76
CA VAL A 63 -2.59 2.07 8.84
C VAL A 63 -1.98 2.21 7.44
N SER A 64 -1.93 1.13 6.66
CA SER A 64 -1.32 1.18 5.32
C SER A 64 -2.07 2.09 4.36
N SER A 65 -3.40 2.11 4.38
CA SER A 65 -4.20 2.99 3.52
C SER A 65 -4.03 4.46 3.89
N ILE A 66 -3.99 4.80 5.18
CA ILE A 66 -3.74 6.17 5.66
C ILE A 66 -2.33 6.61 5.30
N THR A 67 -1.33 5.74 5.47
CA THR A 67 0.06 6.03 5.07
C THR A 67 0.15 6.26 3.56
N ALA A 68 -0.47 5.41 2.74
CA ALA A 68 -0.49 5.56 1.29
C ALA A 68 -1.20 6.85 0.86
N PHE A 69 -2.30 7.22 1.52
CA PHE A 69 -2.97 8.51 1.31
C PHE A 69 -2.01 9.68 1.56
N ALA A 70 -1.32 9.69 2.70
CA ALA A 70 -0.38 10.74 3.06
C ALA A 70 0.77 10.85 2.07
N ILE A 71 1.31 9.70 1.62
CA ILE A 71 2.34 9.64 0.57
C ILE A 71 1.82 10.21 -0.74
N GLY A 72 0.59 9.90 -1.14
CA GLY A 72 -0.01 10.40 -2.39
C GLY A 72 -0.23 11.91 -2.36
N ALA A 73 -0.74 12.44 -1.24
CA ALA A 73 -0.89 13.87 -1.05
C ALA A 73 0.47 14.60 -1.08
N LEU A 74 1.48 14.04 -0.39
CA LEU A 74 2.85 14.57 -0.42
C LEU A 74 3.45 14.54 -1.82
N PHE A 75 3.26 13.44 -2.55
CA PHE A 75 3.72 13.31 -3.94
C PHE A 75 3.14 14.40 -4.82
N ALA A 76 1.82 14.63 -4.76
CA ALA A 76 1.17 15.68 -5.53
C ALA A 76 1.72 17.07 -5.19
N ARG A 77 1.97 17.35 -3.90
CA ARG A 77 2.58 18.60 -3.45
C ARG A 77 3.98 18.81 -4.00
N VAL A 78 4.82 17.77 -3.98
CA VAL A 78 6.17 17.80 -4.55
C VAL A 78 6.13 17.97 -6.06
N TYR A 79 5.23 17.26 -6.76
CA TYR A 79 5.02 17.42 -8.20
C TYR A 79 4.67 18.87 -8.55
N ASN A 80 3.70 19.45 -7.85
CA ASN A 80 3.26 20.84 -8.07
C ASN A 80 4.40 21.84 -7.84
N HIS A 81 5.26 21.58 -6.86
CA HIS A 81 6.43 22.41 -6.60
C HIS A 81 7.41 22.45 -7.78
N PHE A 82 7.60 21.34 -8.47
CA PHE A 82 8.47 21.27 -9.66
C PHE A 82 7.76 21.74 -10.93
N ASP A 83 6.45 21.55 -11.07
CA ASP A 83 5.65 22.06 -12.20
C ASP A 83 5.63 23.60 -12.20
N ALA A 84 5.48 24.23 -11.03
CA ALA A 84 5.46 25.68 -10.89
C ALA A 84 6.81 26.38 -11.14
N ARG A 85 7.90 25.62 -11.30
CA ARG A 85 9.24 26.14 -11.62
C ARG A 85 9.58 26.09 -13.12
N ARG A 86 8.66 25.62 -13.96
CA ARG A 86 8.78 25.62 -15.42
C ARG A 86 8.02 26.80 -16.02
#